data_AF-A0A955U4X0-F1
#
_entry.id   AF-A0A955U4X0-F1
#
_cell.length_a   1.000
_cell.length_b   1.000
_cell.length_c   1.000
_cell.angle_alpha   90.00
_cell.angle_beta   90.00
_cell.angle_gamma   90.00
#
_symmetry.space_group_name_H-M   'P 1'
#
loop_
_entity.id
_entity.type
_entity.pdbx_description
1 polymer ?
#
loop_
_entity_poly.entity_id
_entity_poly.type
_entity_poly.pdbx_seq_one_letter_code
_entity_poly.pdbx_strand_id
1 'polypeptide(L)' 'PIASGRRLVWRYRGQVTPKHQVIHTTARALSVEQDDGVVATFDGSLWCDGLRIYEVEGLSMRAVEQR' A
#
# COMPACT_ATOMS: atom_id res chain seq x y z
N PRO A 1 2.06 -6.50 10.02
CA PRO A 1 3.38 -6.65 9.35
C PRO A 1 3.25 -6.91 7.84
N ILE A 2 4.25 -6.58 7.01
CA ILE A 2 4.26 -6.98 5.59
C ILE A 2 4.49 -8.49 5.47
N ALA A 3 3.74 -9.17 4.61
CA ALA A 3 3.93 -10.60 4.35
C ALA A 3 5.13 -10.80 3.41
N SER A 4 6.31 -11.04 3.98
CA SER A 4 7.54 -11.32 3.24
C SER A 4 7.40 -12.60 2.39
N GLY A 5 8.03 -12.61 1.21
CA GLY A 5 7.98 -13.74 0.28
C GLY A 5 6.83 -13.72 -0.72
N ARG A 6 5.83 -12.85 -0.56
CA ARG A 6 4.79 -12.62 -1.57
C ARG A 6 5.28 -11.66 -2.66
N ARG A 7 4.82 -11.87 -3.90
CA ARG A 7 5.15 -10.98 -5.03
C ARG A 7 4.61 -9.58 -4.74
N LEU A 8 5.51 -8.60 -4.78
CA LEU A 8 5.21 -7.18 -4.60
C LEU A 8 5.91 -6.40 -5.71
N VAL A 9 5.19 -5.50 -6.36
CA VAL A 9 5.82 -4.49 -7.22
C VAL A 9 5.58 -3.13 -6.59
N TRP A 10 6.66 -2.41 -6.33
CA TRP A 10 6.60 -1.02 -5.88
C TRP A 10 7.29 -0.13 -6.90
N ARG A 11 6.60 0.92 -7.34
CA ARG A 11 7.14 1.90 -8.29
C ARG A 11 7.24 3.26 -7.64
N TYR A 12 8.42 3.86 -7.75
CA TYR A 12 8.68 5.24 -7.35
C TYR A 12 8.87 6.09 -8.61
N ARG A 13 7.96 7.04 -8.85
CA ARG A 13 7.96 7.90 -10.06
C ARG A 13 8.02 9.39 -9.73
N GLY A 14 8.22 9.72 -8.46
CA GLY A 14 8.30 11.09 -7.99
C GLY A 14 8.62 11.13 -6.51
N GLN A 15 8.49 12.30 -5.91
CA GLN A 15 8.76 12.51 -4.49
C GLN A 15 7.80 13.54 -3.92
N VAL A 16 7.46 13.36 -2.66
CA VAL A 16 6.89 14.45 -1.84
C VAL A 16 8.04 15.39 -1.47
N THR A 17 7.78 16.69 -1.52
CA THR A 17 8.70 17.75 -1.07
C THR A 17 7.94 18.72 -0.17
N PRO A 18 8.63 19.57 0.61
CA PRO A 18 7.97 20.56 1.47
C PRO A 18 7.07 21.57 0.75
N LYS A 19 7.11 21.65 -0.59
CA LYS A 19 6.25 22.53 -1.39
C LYS A 19 4.85 21.95 -1.66
N HIS A 20 4.69 20.65 -1.49
CA HIS A 20 3.40 20.00 -1.77
C HIS A 20 2.43 20.17 -0.62
N GLN A 21 1.13 20.24 -0.93
CA GLN A 21 0.10 20.59 0.05
C GLN A 21 -0.72 19.37 0.49
N VAL A 22 -1.04 18.47 -0.45
CA VAL A 22 -1.94 17.35 -0.18
C VAL A 22 -1.35 16.05 -0.72
N ILE A 23 -1.27 15.06 0.18
CA ILE A 23 -1.06 13.66 -0.18
C ILE A 23 -2.39 12.94 -0.03
N HIS A 24 -2.75 12.12 -1.01
CA HIS A 24 -3.85 11.19 -0.87
C HIS A 24 -3.45 9.80 -1.36
N THR A 25 -4.05 8.78 -0.75
CA THR A 25 -3.78 7.39 -1.07
C THR A 25 -5.08 6.71 -1.46
N THR A 26 -4.99 5.81 -2.44
CA THR A 26 -6.06 4.87 -2.78
C THR A 26 -5.56 3.47 -2.51
N ALA A 27 -6.43 2.60 -2.02
CA ALA A 27 -6.16 1.18 -1.83
C ALA A 27 -7.36 0.38 -2.32
N ARG A 28 -7.13 -0.58 -3.20
CA ARG A 28 -8.13 -1.53 -3.69
C ARG A 28 -7.84 -2.88 -3.07
N ALA A 29 -8.73 -3.33 -2.19
CA ALA A 29 -8.68 -4.67 -1.63
C ALA A 29 -8.81 -5.71 -2.76
N LEU A 30 -7.92 -6.69 -2.75
CA LEU A 30 -7.90 -7.80 -3.70
C LEU A 30 -8.35 -9.11 -3.05
N SER A 31 -7.86 -9.39 -1.84
CA SER A 31 -8.21 -10.60 -1.10
C SER A 31 -8.04 -10.41 0.41
N VAL A 32 -8.72 -11.27 1.16
CA VAL A 32 -8.50 -11.46 2.59
C VAL A 32 -8.39 -12.96 2.83
N GLU A 33 -7.28 -13.37 3.44
CA GLU A 33 -7.01 -14.76 3.85
C GLU A 33 -7.09 -14.84 5.38
N GLN A 34 -7.71 -15.90 5.88
CA GLN A 34 -7.94 -16.14 7.31
C GLN A 34 -7.40 -17.52 7.69
N ASP A 35 -6.07 -17.65 7.66
CA ASP A 35 -5.37 -18.88 8.04
C ASP A 35 -4.20 -18.52 8.97
N ASP A 36 -4.25 -19.04 10.20
CA ASP A 36 -3.36 -18.68 11.31
C ASP A 36 -3.20 -17.15 11.53
N GLY A 37 -4.25 -16.38 11.24
CA GLY A 37 -4.30 -14.91 11.30
C GLY A 37 -4.97 -14.29 10.08
N VAL A 38 -5.17 -12.97 10.07
CA VAL A 38 -5.78 -12.26 8.94
C VAL A 38 -4.70 -11.62 8.08
N VAL A 39 -4.67 -11.93 6.79
CA VAL A 39 -3.82 -11.26 5.80
C VAL A 39 -4.69 -10.62 4.73
N ALA A 40 -4.56 -9.31 4.53
CA ALA A 40 -5.25 -8.58 3.47
C ALA A 40 -4.25 -8.21 2.36
N THR A 41 -4.65 -8.42 1.10
CA THR A 41 -3.86 -8.03 -0.08
C THR A 41 -4.55 -6.89 -0.81
N PHE A 42 -3.78 -5.89 -1.25
CA PHE A 42 -4.31 -4.73 -1.96
C PHE A 42 -3.33 -4.18 -3.00
N ASP A 43 -3.89 -3.55 -4.02
CA ASP A 43 -3.16 -2.60 -4.87
C ASP A 43 -3.36 -1.19 -4.33
N GLY A 44 -2.42 -0.30 -4.59
CA GLY A 44 -2.51 1.07 -4.11
C GLY A 44 -1.78 2.08 -4.95
N SER A 45 -2.12 3.34 -4.73
CA SER A 45 -1.46 4.47 -5.36
C SER A 45 -1.36 5.62 -4.37
N LEU A 46 -0.19 6.26 -4.33
CA LEU A 46 0.03 7.51 -3.61
C LEU A 46 0.11 8.65 -4.61
N TRP A 47 -0.65 9.69 -4.31
CA TRP A 47 -0.78 10.87 -5.11
C TRP A 47 -0.33 12.09 -4.31
N CYS A 48 0.33 13.03 -4.98
CA CYS A 48 0.86 14.26 -4.42
C CYS A 48 0.38 15.42 -5.29
N ASP A 49 -0.45 16.30 -4.74
CA ASP A 49 -1.12 17.40 -5.46
C ASP A 49 -1.74 16.98 -6.81
N GLY A 50 -2.41 15.82 -6.83
CA GLY A 50 -3.08 15.28 -8.02
C GLY A 50 -2.20 14.47 -8.98
N LEU A 51 -0.88 14.40 -8.75
CA LEU A 51 0.03 13.55 -9.52
C LEU A 51 0.26 12.20 -8.83
N ARG A 52 0.07 11.08 -9.54
CA ARG A 52 0.40 9.75 -9.01
C ARG A 52 1.90 9.54 -9.00
N ILE A 53 2.51 9.54 -7.81
CA ILE A 53 3.96 9.41 -7.65
C ILE A 53 4.40 8.02 -7.23
N TYR A 54 3.57 7.28 -6.47
CA TYR A 54 3.82 5.87 -6.13
C TYR A 54 2.69 4.96 -6.57
N GLU A 55 3.05 3.74 -6.90
CA GLU A 55 2.12 2.66 -7.25
C GLU A 55 2.63 1.37 -6.61
N VAL A 56 1.73 0.63 -5.98
CA VAL A 56 2.00 -0.69 -5.41
C VAL A 56 1.01 -1.71 -5.96
N GLU A 57 1.53 -2.86 -6.37
CA GLU A 57 0.74 -4.02 -6.78
C GLU A 57 1.01 -5.20 -5.84
N GLY A 58 -0.05 -5.78 -5.28
CA GLY A 58 0.01 -6.99 -4.46
C GLY A 58 0.55 -6.80 -3.03
N LEU A 59 0.40 -5.61 -2.43
CA LEU A 59 0.81 -5.39 -1.05
C LEU A 59 -0.03 -6.25 -0.11
N SER A 60 0.64 -7.17 0.58
CA SER A 60 0.01 -8.10 1.53
C SER A 60 0.42 -7.76 2.95
N MET A 61 -0.55 -7.55 3.82
CA MET A 61 -0.32 -7.17 5.22
C MET A 61 -1.09 -8.08 6.18
N ARG A 62 -0.40 -8.57 7.20
CA ARG A 62 -1.00 -9.28 8.33
C ARG A 62 -1.57 -8.27 9.33
N ALA A 63 -2.85 -8.42 9.64
CA ALA A 63 -3.51 -7.71 10.73
C ALA A 63 -3.00 -8.25 12.08
N VAL A 64 -2.81 -7.35 13.03
CA VAL A 64 -2.40 -7.65 14.39
C VAL A 64 -3.22 -6.77 15.33
N GLU A 65 -3.52 -7.27 16.51
CA GLU A 65 -4.16 -6.46 17.55
C GLU A 65 -3.22 -5.32 17.96
N GLN A 66 -3.79 -4.13 18.14
CA GLN A 66 -3.06 -3.02 18.77
C GLN A 66 -3.12 -3.25 20.28
N ARG A 67 -1.95 -3.25 20.93
CA ARG A 67 -1.83 -3.30 22.40
C ARG A 67 -2.04 -1.93 23.01
#